data_AF-A0A2T4YSR0-F1
#
_entry.id   AF-A0A2T4YSR0-F1
#
_cell.length_a   1.000
_cell.length_b   1.000
_cell.length_c   1.000
_cell.angle_alpha   90.00
_cell.angle_beta   90.00
_cell.angle_gamma   90.00
#
_symmetry.space_group_name_H-M   'P 1'
#
loop_
_entity.id
_entity.type
_entity.pdbx_description
1 polymer ?
#
loop_
_entity_poly.entity_id
_entity_poly.type
_entity_poly.pdbx_seq_one_letter_code
_entity_poly.pdbx_strand_id
1 'polypeptide(L)' 'MKLRPILMVIGVLCALMGFLWIGQGLGYVHWPRSSFMLDQRPWADRGAALAVLGLVLILAARRLRR' A
#
# COMPACT_ATOMS: atom_id res chain seq x y z
N MET A 1 15.98 -15.91 -10.79
CA MET A 1 15.66 -14.49 -10.50
C MET A 1 16.03 -14.19 -9.06
N LYS A 2 16.69 -13.05 -8.76
CA LYS A 2 17.02 -12.69 -7.37
C LYS A 2 15.70 -12.33 -6.67
N LEU A 3 15.37 -12.97 -5.54
CA LEU A 3 14.11 -12.77 -4.81
C LEU A 3 13.96 -11.32 -4.28
N ARG A 4 15.09 -10.64 -4.06
CA ARG A 4 15.17 -9.28 -3.51
C ARG A 4 14.47 -8.20 -4.34
N PRO A 5 14.81 -7.98 -5.63
CA PRO A 5 14.12 -6.97 -6.45
C PRO A 5 12.62 -7.23 -6.54
N ILE A 6 12.20 -8.51 -6.57
CA ILE A 6 10.77 -8.88 -6.60
C ILE A 6 10.08 -8.43 -5.30
N LEU A 7 10.62 -8.79 -4.13
CA LEU A 7 10.08 -8.38 -2.82
C LEU A 7 10.03 -6.85 -2.67
N MET A 8 11.04 -6.15 -3.18
CA MET A 8 11.12 -4.70 -3.11
C MET A 8 10.06 -4.04 -4.00
N VAL A 9 9.88 -4.51 -5.25
CA VAL A 9 8.85 -4.01 -6.16
C VAL A 9 7.46 -4.27 -5.60
N ILE A 10 7.18 -5.51 -5.16
CA ILE A 10 5.88 -5.86 -4.57
C ILE A 10 5.61 -5.01 -3.32
N GLY A 11 6.59 -4.87 -2.43
CA GLY A 11 6.44 -4.07 -1.22
C GLY A 11 6.15 -2.59 -1.51
N VAL A 12 6.83 -1.99 -2.49
CA VAL A 12 6.57 -0.61 -2.93
C VAL A 12 5.17 -0.47 -3.51
N LEU A 13 4.75 -1.38 -4.38
CA LEU A 13 3.41 -1.35 -4.97
C LEU A 13 2.31 -1.50 -3.91
N CYS A 14 2.46 -2.42 -2.96
CA CYS A 14 1.54 -2.57 -1.83
C CYS A 14 1.49 -1.30 -0.97
N ALA A 15 2.65 -0.71 -0.66
CA ALA A 15 2.71 0.52 0.15
C ALA A 15 1.98 1.68 -0.54
N LEU A 16 2.28 1.93 -1.81
CA LEU A 16 1.65 3.00 -2.58
C LEU A 16 0.14 2.79 -2.74
N MET A 17 -0.30 1.56 -3.02
CA MET A 17 -1.71 1.24 -3.14
C MET A 17 -2.44 1.40 -1.79
N GLY A 18 -1.81 0.97 -0.70
CA GLY A 18 -2.36 1.16 0.64
C GLY A 18 -2.54 2.63 0.99
N PHE A 19 -1.54 3.48 0.70
CA PHE A 19 -1.66 4.93 0.90
C PHE A 19 -2.76 5.56 0.04
N LEU A 20 -2.93 5.10 -1.20
CA LEU A 20 -4.02 5.56 -2.06
C LEU A 20 -5.39 5.24 -1.44
N TRP A 21 -5.57 4.02 -0.94
CA TRP A 21 -6.82 3.59 -0.30
C TRP A 21 -7.10 4.34 0.99
N ILE A 22 -6.06 4.66 1.77
CA ILE A 22 -6.16 5.55 2.93
C ILE A 22 -6.64 6.93 2.50
N GLY A 23 -6.00 7.51 1.47
CA GLY A 23 -6.39 8.81 0.93
C GLY A 23 -7.84 8.84 0.43
N GLN A 24 -8.30 7.79 -0.25
CA GLN A 24 -9.68 7.66 -0.72
C GLN A 24 -10.67 7.45 0.42
N GLY A 25 -10.39 6.54 1.36
CA GLY A 25 -11.28 6.22 2.47
C GLY A 25 -11.42 7.33 3.51
N LEU A 26 -10.42 8.23 3.61
CA LEU A 26 -10.45 9.42 4.45
C LEU A 26 -11.03 10.66 3.74
N GLY A 27 -11.30 10.60 2.44
CA GLY A 27 -11.78 11.76 1.69
C GLY A 27 -10.70 12.79 1.35
N TYR A 28 -9.42 12.39 1.33
CA TYR A 28 -8.34 13.27 0.86
C TYR A 28 -8.11 13.14 -0.65
N VAL A 29 -8.39 11.96 -1.23
CA VAL A 29 -8.18 11.67 -2.65
C VAL A 29 -9.50 11.26 -3.29
N HIS A 30 -10.03 12.09 -4.17
CA HIS A 30 -11.33 11.87 -4.85
C HIS A 30 -11.17 11.47 -6.32
N TRP A 31 -10.25 10.54 -6.58
CA TRP A 31 -9.94 10.08 -7.94
C TRP A 31 -9.84 8.56 -7.99
N PRO A 32 -10.47 7.88 -8.96
CA PRO A 32 -11.50 8.40 -9.86
C PRO A 32 -12.78 8.75 -9.08
N ARG A 33 -13.54 9.77 -9.52
CA ARG A 33 -14.79 10.19 -8.83
C ARG A 33 -15.87 9.12 -8.80
N SER A 34 -15.82 8.15 -9.71
CA SER A 34 -16.68 6.98 -9.75
C SER A 34 -16.21 5.83 -8.83
N SER A 35 -15.14 6.04 -8.04
CA SER A 35 -14.62 5.01 -7.16
C SER A 35 -15.60 4.72 -6.03
N PHE A 36 -15.91 3.43 -5.83
CA PHE A 36 -16.73 2.92 -4.74
C PHE A 36 -16.05 3.03 -3.36
N MET A 37 -14.83 3.56 -3.30
CA MET A 37 -13.98 3.61 -2.11
C MET A 37 -13.96 4.98 -1.43
N LEU A 38 -14.51 6.00 -2.11
CA LEU A 38 -14.47 7.38 -1.64
C LEU A 38 -15.29 7.55 -0.36
N ASP A 39 -14.73 8.29 0.60
CA ASP A 39 -15.35 8.67 1.88
C ASP A 39 -15.84 7.49 2.74
N GLN A 40 -15.30 6.30 2.49
CA GLN A 40 -15.64 5.10 3.23
C GLN A 40 -14.48 4.67 4.14
N ARG A 41 -14.63 4.91 5.44
CA ARG A 41 -13.66 4.54 6.48
C ARG A 41 -13.14 3.09 6.40
N PRO A 42 -13.94 2.06 6.05
CA PRO A 42 -13.42 0.71 5.89
C PRO A 42 -12.29 0.57 4.86
N TRP A 43 -12.22 1.45 3.85
CA TRP A 43 -11.12 1.48 2.89
C TRP A 43 -9.85 2.10 3.47
N ALA A 44 -9.98 3.02 4.41
CA ALA A 44 -8.84 3.54 5.14
C ALA A 44 -8.18 2.46 6.00
N ASP A 45 -8.96 1.65 6.71
CA ASP A 45 -8.45 0.56 7.54
C ASP A 45 -7.75 -0.52 6.70
N ARG A 46 -8.38 -0.93 5.58
CA ARG A 46 -7.79 -1.89 4.63
C ARG A 46 -6.53 -1.34 3.97
N GLY A 47 -6.54 -0.06 3.60
CA GLY A 47 -5.40 0.64 3.05
C GLY A 47 -4.23 0.71 4.04
N ALA A 48 -4.51 0.96 5.32
CA ALA A 48 -3.50 0.96 6.38
C ALA A 48 -2.86 -0.43 6.54
N ALA A 49 -3.66 -1.49 6.57
CA ALA A 49 -3.15 -2.86 6.62
C ALA A 49 -2.24 -3.19 5.41
N LEU A 50 -2.67 -2.80 4.21
CA LEU A 50 -1.90 -3.02 2.97
C LEU A 50 -0.60 -2.20 2.95
N ALA A 51 -0.66 -0.95 3.42
CA ALA A 51 0.51 -0.08 3.52
C ALA A 51 1.55 -0.65 4.49
N VAL A 52 1.11 -1.10 5.67
CA VAL A 52 1.97 -1.75 6.67
C VAL A 52 2.61 -3.02 6.10
N LEU A 53 1.83 -3.87 5.43
CA LEU A 53 2.36 -5.08 4.77
C LEU A 53 3.43 -4.73 3.72
N GLY A 54 3.17 -3.73 2.88
CA GLY A 54 4.14 -3.26 1.89
C GLY A 54 5.45 -2.78 2.51
N LEU A 55 5.36 -1.98 3.58
CA LEU A 55 6.54 -1.52 4.33
C LEU A 55 7.31 -2.68 4.98
N VAL A 56 6.62 -3.67 5.55
CA VAL A 56 7.24 -4.88 6.11
C VAL A 56 8.00 -5.65 5.03
N LEU A 57 7.43 -5.81 3.84
CA LEU A 57 8.10 -6.46 2.71
C LEU A 57 9.35 -5.71 2.27
N ILE A 58 9.29 -4.37 2.20
CA ILE A 58 10.46 -3.53 1.89
C ILE A 58 11.55 -3.71 2.96
N LEU A 59 11.18 -3.67 4.24
CA LEU A 59 12.12 -3.86 5.35
C LEU A 59 12.75 -5.27 5.34
N ALA A 60 11.97 -6.31 5.06
CA ALA A 60 12.45 -7.68 4.92
C ALA A 60 13.43 -7.81 3.74
N ALA A 61 13.08 -7.24 2.58
CA ALA A 61 13.95 -7.21 1.40
C ALA A 61 15.28 -6.47 1.66
N ARG A 62 15.25 -5.43 2.50
CA ARG A 62 16.44 -4.68 2.93
C ARG A 62 17.29 -5.47 3.93
N ARG A 63 16.67 -6.22 4.85
CA ARG A 63 17.38 -7.07 5.83
C ARG A 63 18.08 -8.25 5.18
N LEU A 64 17.55 -8.78 4.08
CA LEU A 64 18.18 -9.83 3.26
C LEU A 64 19.52 -9.40 2.60
N ARG A 65 19.92 -8.13 2.77
CA ARG A 65 21.17 -7.54 2.27
C ARG A 65 22.30 -7.59 3.32
N ARG A 66 21.98 -7.82 4.59
CA ARG A 66 22.96 -8.18 5.63
C ARG A 66 23.12 -9.69 5.66
#